data_AF-A0A6C0BXW4-F1
#
_entry.id   AF-A0A6C0BXW4-F1
#
_cell.length_a   1.000
_cell.length_b   1.000
_cell.length_c   1.000
_cell.angle_alpha   90.00
_cell.angle_beta   90.00
_cell.angle_gamma   90.00
#
_symmetry.space_group_name_H-M   'P 1'
#
loop_
_entity.id
_entity.type
_entity.pdbx_description
1 polymer ?
#
loop_
_entity_poly.entity_id
_entity_poly.type
_entity_poly.pdbx_seq_one_letter_code
_entity_poly.pdbx_strand_id
1 'polypeptide(L)'
;MQVLNSIYSTVCSEKKKERFETILEPLQAITQIALLSFCPKGTKLSISNNLLFVQQPTWKQGLFRSYNHDARDDLYFLFNVIRRFNTFYTKSELGETDTGRQLFSRLIELSKGGIDKLIQTYSDSDKNALLHTLRMYRTMLEKPDVFETETDTSDEKNSIDDIFINITKIYKPHHIDLINNTILLTSESPEHYDTYLTGLNIMLDPIQSQINKWISDNIVF
;
A
#
# COMPACT_ATOMS: atom_id res chain seq x y z
N MET A 1 16.64 -19.48 -33.56
CA MET A 1 16.75 -18.14 -32.95
C MET A 1 15.49 -17.29 -33.12
N GLN A 2 14.88 -17.17 -34.30
CA GLN A 2 13.65 -16.36 -34.47
C GLN A 2 12.38 -16.96 -33.81
N VAL A 3 12.24 -18.29 -33.78
CA VAL A 3 11.09 -18.97 -33.16
C VAL A 3 11.09 -18.84 -31.62
N LEU A 4 12.27 -18.82 -30.98
CA LEU A 4 12.38 -18.61 -29.53
C LEU A 4 11.94 -17.21 -29.10
N ASN A 5 12.30 -16.19 -29.89
CA ASN A 5 11.88 -14.80 -29.63
C ASN A 5 10.36 -14.63 -29.82
N SER A 6 9.76 -15.35 -30.78
CA SER A 6 8.31 -15.33 -31.03
C SER A 6 7.52 -16.01 -29.90
N ILE A 7 8.03 -17.10 -29.32
CA ILE A 7 7.41 -17.74 -28.16
C ILE A 7 7.59 -16.87 -26.90
N TYR A 8 8.76 -16.25 -26.71
CA TYR A 8 9.00 -15.32 -25.60
C TYR A 8 8.07 -14.10 -25.66
N SER A 9 7.88 -13.48 -26.83
CA SER A 9 6.95 -12.36 -27.00
C SER A 9 5.48 -12.74 -26.88
N THR A 10 5.12 -14.01 -27.13
CA THR A 10 3.73 -14.50 -27.02
C THR A 10 3.39 -14.92 -25.59
N VAL A 11 4.37 -15.38 -24.80
CA VAL A 11 4.22 -15.66 -23.36
C VAL A 11 4.33 -14.38 -22.53
N CYS A 12 5.16 -13.42 -22.94
CA CYS A 12 5.21 -12.06 -22.40
C CYS A 12 4.28 -11.10 -23.16
N SER A 13 3.01 -11.49 -23.37
CA SER A 13 2.01 -10.47 -23.70
C SER A 13 1.87 -9.57 -22.46
N GLU A 14 2.18 -8.29 -22.61
CA GLU A 14 2.07 -7.29 -21.54
C GLU A 14 0.60 -7.12 -21.16
N LYS A 15 0.10 -7.95 -20.23
CA LYS A 15 -1.16 -7.68 -19.56
C LYS A 15 -0.95 -6.42 -18.71
N LYS A 16 -1.50 -5.29 -19.17
CA LYS A 16 -1.59 -4.07 -18.36
C LYS A 16 -2.41 -4.36 -17.11
N LYS A 17 -1.98 -3.88 -15.94
CA LYS A 17 -2.77 -3.95 -14.70
C LYS A 17 -4.14 -3.35 -14.94
N GLU A 18 -5.17 -4.05 -14.48
CA GLU A 18 -6.53 -3.58 -14.67
C GLU A 18 -6.78 -2.32 -13.82
N ARG A 19 -7.63 -1.41 -14.31
CA ARG A 19 -8.04 -0.20 -13.57
C ARG A 19 -8.57 -0.54 -12.17
N PHE A 20 -9.09 -1.76 -12.01
CA PHE A 20 -9.52 -2.32 -10.74
C PHE A 20 -8.37 -2.48 -9.75
N GLU A 21 -7.28 -3.17 -10.11
CA GLU A 21 -6.14 -3.46 -9.23
C GLU A 21 -5.39 -2.19 -8.77
N THR A 22 -5.58 -1.09 -9.49
CA THR A 22 -5.07 0.25 -9.16
C THR A 22 -5.76 0.84 -7.91
N ILE A 23 -6.93 0.33 -7.55
CA ILE A 23 -7.73 0.83 -6.44
C ILE A 23 -7.30 0.07 -5.17
N LEU A 24 -6.35 0.64 -4.43
CA LEU A 24 -5.77 0.01 -3.24
C LEU A 24 -6.58 0.26 -1.97
N GLU A 25 -6.58 -0.72 -1.06
CA GLU A 25 -7.14 -0.55 0.29
C GLU A 25 -6.22 0.30 1.18
N PRO A 26 -6.67 1.47 1.68
CA PRO A 26 -5.78 2.44 2.32
C PRO A 26 -5.11 1.98 3.63
N LEU A 27 -5.84 1.34 4.55
CA LEU A 27 -5.28 0.96 5.86
C LEU A 27 -4.23 -0.14 5.72
N GLN A 28 -4.53 -1.16 4.91
CA GLN A 28 -3.60 -2.25 4.60
C GLN A 28 -2.36 -1.70 3.89
N ALA A 29 -2.52 -0.83 2.90
CA ALA A 29 -1.39 -0.25 2.18
C ALA A 29 -0.49 0.61 3.09
N ILE A 30 -1.06 1.47 3.93
CA ILE A 30 -0.30 2.27 4.91
C ILE A 30 0.41 1.36 5.93
N THR A 31 -0.23 0.28 6.37
CA THR A 31 0.41 -0.70 7.27
C THR A 31 1.66 -1.33 6.63
N GLN A 32 1.61 -1.65 5.34
CA GLN A 32 2.76 -2.20 4.62
C GLN A 32 3.88 -1.18 4.42
N ILE A 33 3.54 0.08 4.13
CA ILE A 33 4.52 1.16 4.02
C ILE A 33 5.18 1.42 5.38
N ALA A 34 4.41 1.37 6.47
CA ALA A 34 4.93 1.45 7.83
C ALA A 34 5.90 0.29 8.13
N LEU A 35 5.56 -0.96 7.79
CA LEU A 35 6.45 -2.10 8.00
C LEU A 35 7.70 -2.06 7.11
N LEU A 36 7.61 -1.43 5.94
CA LEU A 36 8.76 -1.20 5.08
C LEU A 36 9.84 -0.34 5.76
N SER A 37 9.47 0.48 6.75
CA SER A 37 10.42 1.23 7.59
C SER A 37 11.39 0.37 8.39
N PHE A 38 11.12 -0.93 8.56
CA PHE A 38 12.02 -1.90 9.22
C PHE A 38 12.84 -2.73 8.22
N CYS A 39 12.44 -2.77 6.94
CA CYS A 39 13.06 -3.61 5.92
C CYS A 39 14.40 -3.05 5.38
N PRO A 40 15.32 -3.86 4.84
CA PRO A 40 16.60 -3.39 4.30
C PRO A 40 16.47 -2.51 3.05
N LYS A 41 17.56 -1.79 2.68
CA LYS A 41 17.64 -1.07 1.40
C LYS A 41 17.47 -2.08 0.24
N GLY A 42 16.71 -1.71 -0.79
CA GLY A 42 16.41 -2.57 -1.93
C GLY A 42 15.06 -3.27 -1.85
N THR A 43 14.37 -3.18 -0.70
CA THR A 43 12.97 -3.57 -0.57
C THR A 43 12.09 -2.71 -1.47
N LYS A 44 11.17 -3.34 -2.20
CA LYS A 44 10.26 -2.69 -3.14
C LYS A 44 8.82 -3.00 -2.77
N LEU A 45 7.90 -2.29 -3.40
CA LEU A 45 6.46 -2.56 -3.28
C LEU A 45 5.96 -3.37 -4.48
N SER A 46 4.99 -4.22 -4.23
CA SER A 46 4.24 -5.02 -5.20
C SER A 46 2.76 -4.77 -4.98
N ILE A 47 1.97 -4.74 -6.06
CA ILE A 47 0.51 -4.62 -5.97
C ILE A 47 -0.09 -5.85 -6.59
N SER A 48 -0.96 -6.53 -5.83
CA SER A 48 -1.74 -7.66 -6.31
C SER A 48 -3.09 -7.68 -5.61
N ASN A 49 -4.17 -7.90 -6.35
CA ASN A 49 -5.53 -8.00 -5.81
C ASN A 49 -5.90 -6.80 -4.91
N ASN A 50 -5.68 -5.55 -5.35
CA ASN A 50 -6.04 -4.33 -4.60
C ASN A 50 -5.28 -4.13 -3.27
N LEU A 51 -4.29 -4.98 -2.99
CA LEU A 51 -3.50 -4.94 -1.78
C LEU A 51 -2.05 -4.62 -2.13
N LEU A 52 -1.40 -3.92 -1.21
CA LEU A 52 0.02 -3.60 -1.31
C LEU A 52 0.81 -4.70 -0.57
N PHE A 53 1.94 -5.11 -1.09
CA PHE A 53 2.82 -6.05 -0.42
C PHE A 53 4.26 -5.56 -0.44
N VAL A 54 4.95 -5.76 0.69
CA VAL A 54 6.39 -5.53 0.79
C VAL A 54 7.15 -6.69 0.15
N GLN A 55 8.01 -6.38 -0.82
CA GLN A 55 8.83 -7.35 -1.52
C GLN A 55 10.30 -7.21 -1.09
N GLN A 56 10.78 -8.17 -0.31
CA GLN A 56 12.18 -8.21 0.14
C GLN A 56 13.18 -8.24 -1.03
N PRO A 57 14.40 -7.70 -0.84
CA PRO A 57 15.45 -7.73 -1.86
C PRO A 57 15.93 -9.16 -2.05
N THR A 58 15.45 -9.81 -3.10
CA THR A 58 15.88 -11.16 -3.49
C THR A 58 16.49 -11.15 -4.88
N TRP A 59 17.40 -12.08 -5.18
CA TRP A 59 17.99 -12.18 -6.52
C TRP A 59 16.95 -12.52 -7.61
N LYS A 60 15.83 -13.13 -7.23
CA LYS A 60 14.69 -13.43 -8.11
C LYS A 60 13.65 -12.29 -8.17
N GLN A 61 13.87 -11.18 -7.48
CA GLN A 61 12.93 -10.05 -7.38
C GLN A 61 12.54 -9.52 -8.78
N GLY A 62 13.49 -9.46 -9.72
CA GLY A 62 13.21 -9.02 -11.09
C GLY A 62 12.26 -9.96 -11.86
N LEU A 63 12.44 -11.28 -11.71
CA LEU A 63 11.60 -12.29 -12.36
C LEU A 63 10.17 -12.27 -11.79
N PHE A 64 10.04 -12.20 -10.47
CA PHE A 64 8.74 -12.14 -9.80
C PHE A 64 7.98 -10.85 -10.14
N ARG A 65 8.68 -9.71 -10.24
CA ARG A 65 8.08 -8.45 -10.67
C ARG A 65 7.65 -8.46 -12.13
N SER A 66 8.43 -9.12 -13.00
CA SER A 66 8.05 -9.30 -14.40
C SER A 66 6.81 -10.20 -14.53
N TYR A 67 6.66 -11.20 -13.65
CA TYR A 67 5.49 -12.08 -13.60
C TYR A 67 4.24 -11.37 -13.04
N ASN A 68 4.38 -10.58 -11.98
CA ASN A 68 3.29 -9.79 -11.39
C ASN A 68 2.99 -8.48 -12.14
N HIS A 69 3.67 -8.22 -13.26
CA HIS A 69 3.62 -6.94 -13.98
C HIS A 69 3.82 -5.71 -13.08
N ASP A 70 4.59 -5.85 -12.00
CA ASP A 70 4.82 -4.78 -11.03
C ASP A 70 5.71 -3.70 -11.63
N ALA A 71 5.08 -2.61 -12.04
CA ALA A 71 5.76 -1.46 -12.58
C ALA A 71 6.25 -0.56 -11.44
N ARG A 72 7.27 0.23 -11.73
CA ARG A 72 7.67 1.31 -10.81
C ARG A 72 6.62 2.43 -10.76
N ASP A 73 5.76 2.49 -11.78
CA ASP A 73 4.66 3.44 -11.91
C ASP A 73 3.49 3.12 -10.95
N ASP A 74 3.46 1.91 -10.38
CA ASP A 74 2.52 1.54 -9.32
C ASP A 74 2.63 2.45 -8.09
N LEU A 75 3.79 3.08 -7.89
CA LEU A 75 4.01 4.06 -6.83
C LEU A 75 3.13 5.32 -7.02
N TYR A 76 2.65 5.62 -8.23
CA TYR A 76 1.71 6.73 -8.44
C TYR A 76 0.35 6.49 -7.77
N PHE A 77 -0.01 5.23 -7.48
CA PHE A 77 -1.27 4.90 -6.80
C PHE A 77 -1.25 5.20 -5.30
N LEU A 78 -0.06 5.38 -4.71
CA LEU A 78 0.08 5.74 -3.30
C LEU A 78 -0.53 7.10 -2.96
N PHE A 79 -0.68 8.01 -3.94
CA PHE A 79 -1.37 9.29 -3.72
C PHE A 79 -2.79 9.07 -3.18
N ASN A 80 -3.58 8.24 -3.88
CA ASN A 80 -4.97 7.97 -3.50
C ASN A 80 -5.05 7.19 -2.18
N VAL A 81 -4.10 6.29 -1.92
CA VAL A 81 -3.97 5.58 -0.64
C VAL A 81 -3.81 6.56 0.52
N ILE A 82 -2.80 7.44 0.44
CA ILE A 82 -2.49 8.38 1.52
C ILE A 82 -3.65 9.36 1.74
N ARG A 83 -4.29 9.84 0.65
CA ARG A 83 -5.47 10.71 0.73
C ARG A 83 -6.60 10.01 1.49
N ARG A 84 -7.03 8.85 1.01
CA ARG A 84 -8.18 8.11 1.57
C ARG A 84 -7.93 7.64 3.00
N PHE A 85 -6.69 7.28 3.34
CA PHE A 85 -6.34 6.94 4.71
C PHE A 85 -6.61 8.11 5.66
N ASN A 86 -6.11 9.30 5.34
CA ASN A 86 -6.30 10.49 6.16
C ASN A 86 -7.77 10.96 6.18
N THR A 87 -8.49 10.81 5.07
CA THR A 87 -9.91 11.22 5.00
C THR A 87 -10.84 10.26 5.73
N PHE A 88 -10.71 8.94 5.53
CA PHE A 88 -11.69 7.97 6.00
C PHE A 88 -11.30 7.30 7.31
N TYR A 89 -10.04 6.86 7.46
CA TYR A 89 -9.66 6.08 8.63
C TYR A 89 -9.42 6.96 9.86
N THR A 90 -8.71 8.08 9.71
CA THR A 90 -8.46 9.01 10.82
C THR A 90 -9.76 9.61 11.38
N LYS A 91 -10.80 9.75 10.56
CA LYS A 91 -12.11 10.32 10.93
C LYS A 91 -13.20 9.25 11.20
N SER A 92 -12.85 7.96 11.17
CA SER A 92 -13.80 6.85 11.43
C SER A 92 -13.93 6.52 12.91
N GLU A 93 -14.96 5.74 13.27
CA GLU A 93 -15.15 5.19 14.62
C GLU A 93 -13.89 4.45 15.14
N LEU A 94 -13.13 3.80 14.26
CA LEU A 94 -11.87 3.13 14.62
C LEU A 94 -10.82 4.15 15.08
N GLY A 95 -10.77 5.31 14.42
CA GLY A 95 -9.87 6.42 14.73
C GLY A 95 -10.26 7.22 15.96
N GLU A 96 -11.49 7.09 16.47
CA GLU A 96 -11.90 7.74 17.73
C GLU A 96 -11.42 6.99 18.97
N THR A 97 -11.13 5.69 18.84
CA THR A 97 -10.60 4.88 19.94
C THR A 97 -9.17 5.28 20.33
N ASP A 98 -8.81 5.13 21.61
CA ASP A 98 -7.45 5.44 22.08
C ASP A 98 -6.38 4.60 21.37
N THR A 99 -6.65 3.30 21.16
CA THR A 99 -5.74 2.41 20.43
C THR A 99 -5.64 2.81 18.96
N GLY A 100 -6.76 3.15 18.31
CA GLY A 100 -6.79 3.57 16.91
C GLY A 100 -6.00 4.86 16.66
N ARG A 101 -6.17 5.88 17.52
CA ARG A 101 -5.39 7.13 17.45
C ARG A 101 -3.89 6.87 17.57
N GLN A 102 -3.49 6.04 18.52
CA GLN A 102 -2.09 5.67 18.72
C GLN A 102 -1.54 4.89 17.53
N LEU A 103 -2.31 3.92 17.02
CA LEU A 103 -1.94 3.14 15.85
C LEU A 103 -1.74 4.05 14.63
N PHE A 104 -2.73 4.89 14.31
CA PHE A 104 -2.70 5.71 13.10
C PHE A 104 -1.58 6.74 13.15
N SER A 105 -1.35 7.37 14.31
CA SER A 105 -0.20 8.25 14.51
C SER A 105 1.12 7.51 14.27
N ARG A 106 1.27 6.29 14.81
CA ARG A 106 2.46 5.47 14.62
C ARG A 106 2.63 4.99 13.18
N LEU A 107 1.54 4.62 12.51
CA LEU A 107 1.52 4.24 11.10
C LEU A 107 2.00 5.38 10.21
N ILE A 108 1.54 6.60 10.46
CA ILE A 108 1.99 7.79 9.74
C ILE A 108 3.49 8.00 9.94
N GLU A 109 3.96 7.95 11.19
CA GLU A 109 5.38 8.15 11.50
C GLU A 109 6.27 7.11 10.81
N LEU A 110 5.95 5.83 10.97
CA LEU A 110 6.70 4.74 10.35
C LEU A 110 6.60 4.79 8.82
N SER A 111 5.44 5.16 8.26
CA SER A 111 5.28 5.25 6.81
C SER A 111 6.18 6.32 6.19
N LYS A 112 6.48 7.42 6.89
CA LYS A 112 7.50 8.39 6.45
C LYS A 112 8.87 7.72 6.32
N GLY A 113 9.27 6.94 7.33
CA GLY A 113 10.51 6.15 7.30
C GLY A 113 10.51 5.08 6.18
N GLY A 114 9.35 4.48 5.91
CA GLY A 114 9.16 3.57 4.77
C GLY A 114 9.37 4.27 3.43
N ILE A 115 8.75 5.44 3.24
CA ILE A 115 8.95 6.25 2.03
C ILE A 115 10.41 6.68 1.88
N ASP A 116 11.08 7.05 2.97
CA ASP A 116 12.51 7.37 2.95
C ASP A 116 13.37 6.18 2.47
N LYS A 117 13.02 4.95 2.87
CA LYS A 117 13.67 3.72 2.35
C LYS A 117 13.36 3.47 0.88
N LEU A 118 12.16 3.81 0.39
CA LEU A 118 11.86 3.76 -1.04
C LEU A 118 12.69 4.80 -1.81
N ILE A 119 12.80 6.03 -1.31
CA ILE A 119 13.64 7.08 -1.90
C ILE A 119 15.10 6.59 -2.00
N GLN A 120 15.63 5.99 -0.94
CA GLN A 120 16.97 5.38 -0.95
C GLN A 120 17.08 4.21 -1.94
N THR A 121 16.04 3.40 -2.08
CA THR A 121 16.03 2.25 -2.99
C THR A 121 16.03 2.69 -4.46
N TYR A 122 15.41 3.83 -4.78
CA TYR A 122 15.34 4.36 -6.13
C TYR A 122 16.33 5.51 -6.40
N SER A 123 17.16 5.90 -5.43
CA SER A 123 18.13 7.00 -5.58
C SER A 123 19.12 6.77 -6.71
N ASP A 124 19.50 5.51 -6.92
CA ASP A 124 20.51 5.09 -7.89
C ASP A 124 19.92 4.94 -9.31
N SER A 125 18.72 5.46 -9.54
CA SER A 125 18.05 5.42 -10.84
C SER A 125 17.86 6.81 -11.42
N ASP A 126 17.98 6.95 -12.75
CA ASP A 126 17.88 8.23 -13.49
C ASP A 126 16.48 8.88 -13.47
N LYS A 127 15.61 8.50 -12.53
CA LYS A 127 14.19 8.85 -12.49
C LYS A 127 13.90 9.91 -11.42
N ASN A 128 14.39 11.12 -11.65
CA ASN A 128 14.17 12.27 -10.75
C ASN A 128 12.68 12.52 -10.44
N ALA A 129 11.78 12.35 -11.41
CA ALA A 129 10.34 12.54 -11.22
C ALA A 129 9.76 11.64 -10.11
N LEU A 130 10.13 10.35 -10.08
CA LEU A 130 9.65 9.43 -9.05
C LEU A 130 10.15 9.84 -7.65
N LEU A 131 11.41 10.26 -7.54
CA LEU A 131 11.97 10.72 -6.27
C LEU A 131 11.26 11.97 -5.76
N HIS A 132 10.89 12.90 -6.65
CA HIS A 132 10.06 14.05 -6.29
C HIS A 132 8.67 13.63 -5.81
N THR A 133 8.01 12.69 -6.50
CA THR A 133 6.71 12.14 -6.09
C THR A 133 6.77 11.47 -4.70
N LEU A 134 7.80 10.67 -4.43
CA LEU A 134 7.97 10.04 -3.11
C LEU A 134 8.18 11.08 -2.00
N ARG A 135 8.96 12.14 -2.26
CA ARG A 135 9.10 13.26 -1.30
C ARG A 135 7.79 14.01 -1.06
N MET A 136 6.98 14.17 -2.11
CA MET A 136 5.63 14.73 -2.00
C MET A 136 4.76 13.84 -1.09
N TYR A 137 4.77 12.53 -1.26
CA TYR A 137 4.02 11.60 -0.40
C TYR A 137 4.44 11.65 1.06
N ARG A 138 5.75 11.77 1.32
CA ARG A 138 6.27 12.00 2.68
C ARG A 138 5.67 13.26 3.28
N THR A 139 5.61 14.34 2.51
CA THR A 139 5.02 15.63 2.95
C THR A 139 3.51 15.50 3.18
N MET A 140 2.82 14.73 2.33
CA MET A 140 1.38 14.47 2.41
C MET A 140 1.00 13.68 3.67
N LEU A 141 1.86 12.77 4.13
CA LEU A 141 1.71 12.11 5.42
C LEU A 141 1.89 13.08 6.61
N GLU A 142 2.76 14.08 6.49
CA GLU A 142 3.01 15.07 7.56
C GLU A 142 1.91 16.14 7.64
N LYS A 143 1.40 16.57 6.49
CA LYS A 143 0.45 17.69 6.37
C LYS A 143 -0.68 17.31 5.41
N PRO A 144 -1.61 16.44 5.82
CA PRO A 144 -2.69 16.00 4.94
C PRO A 144 -3.57 17.16 4.47
N ASP A 145 -3.81 18.16 5.33
CA ASP A 145 -4.67 19.32 5.05
C ASP A 145 -4.23 20.15 3.83
N VAL A 146 -2.92 20.16 3.53
CA VAL A 146 -2.37 20.89 2.36
C VAL A 146 -2.81 20.23 1.04
N PHE A 147 -3.17 18.95 1.09
CA PHE A 147 -3.53 18.14 -0.07
C PHE A 147 -5.02 17.75 -0.06
N GLU A 148 -5.79 18.19 0.93
CA GLU A 148 -7.26 18.21 0.89
C GLU A 148 -7.69 19.39 -0.01
N THR A 149 -7.46 19.31 -1.32
CA THR A 149 -8.05 20.27 -2.26
C THR A 149 -9.57 20.13 -2.28
N GLU A 150 -10.26 21.27 -2.32
CA GLU A 150 -11.71 21.39 -2.53
C GLU A 150 -12.17 20.38 -3.58
N THR A 151 -13.22 19.65 -3.23
CA THR A 151 -13.89 18.61 -4.02
C THR A 151 -13.86 18.88 -5.52
N ASP A 152 -13.03 18.14 -6.26
CA ASP A 152 -13.23 17.94 -7.70
C ASP A 152 -14.58 17.27 -7.87
N THR A 153 -15.57 18.05 -8.32
CA THR A 153 -16.95 17.67 -8.61
C THR A 153 -17.04 16.73 -9.81
N SER A 154 -16.53 15.51 -9.68
CA SER A 154 -16.80 14.42 -10.62
C SER A 154 -17.63 13.35 -9.89
N ASP A 155 -18.86 13.12 -10.34
CA ASP A 155 -19.81 12.18 -9.73
C ASP A 155 -19.24 10.75 -9.61
N GLU A 156 -18.30 10.36 -10.48
CA GLU A 156 -17.57 9.08 -10.39
C GLU A 156 -16.64 8.96 -9.17
N LYS A 157 -15.96 10.05 -8.75
CA LYS A 157 -15.08 10.02 -7.56
C LYS A 157 -15.88 9.81 -6.28
N ASN A 158 -17.04 10.45 -6.17
CA ASN A 158 -17.92 10.33 -5.00
C ASN A 158 -18.41 8.88 -4.84
N SER A 159 -18.80 8.23 -5.94
CA SER A 159 -19.20 6.82 -5.94
C SER A 159 -18.12 5.87 -5.42
N ILE A 160 -16.87 6.03 -5.86
CA ILE A 160 -15.77 5.16 -5.40
C ILE A 160 -15.46 5.45 -3.93
N ASP A 161 -15.37 6.72 -3.54
CA ASP A 161 -15.06 7.11 -2.16
C ASP A 161 -16.16 6.63 -1.17
N ASP A 162 -17.44 6.62 -1.57
CA ASP A 162 -18.55 6.02 -0.81
C ASP A 162 -18.39 4.50 -0.61
N ILE A 163 -17.88 3.79 -1.62
CA ILE A 163 -17.57 2.35 -1.51
C ILE A 163 -16.46 2.12 -0.45
N PHE A 164 -15.43 2.97 -0.43
CA PHE A 164 -14.32 2.85 0.53
C PHE A 164 -14.71 3.18 1.96
N ILE A 165 -15.64 4.11 2.18
CA ILE A 165 -16.18 4.39 3.52
C ILE A 165 -16.76 3.10 4.13
N ASN A 166 -17.43 2.26 3.34
CA ASN A 166 -17.99 1.00 3.85
C ASN A 166 -16.92 -0.07 4.14
N ILE A 167 -15.75 -0.02 3.48
CA ILE A 167 -14.63 -0.92 3.78
C ILE A 167 -14.10 -0.70 5.20
N THR A 168 -14.13 0.53 5.70
CA THR A 168 -13.72 0.82 7.09
C THR A 168 -14.51 -0.01 8.11
N LYS A 169 -15.77 -0.35 7.82
CA LYS A 169 -16.67 -1.12 8.70
C LYS A 169 -16.34 -2.62 8.72
N ILE A 170 -15.54 -3.11 7.77
CA ILE A 170 -15.07 -4.52 7.75
C ILE A 170 -14.05 -4.74 8.88
N TYR A 171 -13.29 -3.71 9.23
CA TYR A 171 -12.34 -3.76 10.33
C TYR A 171 -13.05 -3.73 11.69
N LYS A 172 -12.73 -4.70 12.53
CA LYS A 172 -13.17 -4.79 13.93
C LYS A 172 -12.10 -4.21 14.84
N PRO A 173 -12.44 -3.77 16.06
CA PRO A 173 -11.46 -3.26 17.03
C PRO A 173 -10.28 -4.22 17.27
N HIS A 174 -10.54 -5.52 17.35
CA HIS A 174 -9.49 -6.54 17.51
C HIS A 174 -8.46 -6.56 16.38
N HIS A 175 -8.84 -6.17 15.15
CA HIS A 175 -7.89 -6.07 14.04
C HIS A 175 -6.96 -4.86 14.23
N ILE A 176 -7.48 -3.76 14.77
CA ILE A 176 -6.69 -2.57 15.12
C ILE A 176 -5.70 -2.91 16.23
N ASP A 177 -6.15 -3.61 17.28
CA ASP A 177 -5.29 -4.08 18.37
C ASP A 177 -4.17 -5.00 17.84
N LEU A 178 -4.52 -5.93 16.94
CA LEU A 178 -3.57 -6.86 16.31
C LEU A 178 -2.47 -6.11 15.54
N ILE A 179 -2.86 -5.17 14.67
CA ILE A 179 -1.92 -4.37 13.88
C ILE A 179 -1.04 -3.55 14.82
N ASN A 180 -1.63 -2.89 15.82
CA ASN A 180 -0.90 -2.07 16.78
C ASN A 180 0.14 -2.88 17.57
N ASN A 181 -0.27 -4.02 18.11
CA ASN A 181 0.64 -4.89 18.87
C ASN A 181 1.77 -5.44 17.99
N THR A 182 1.47 -5.80 16.74
CA THR A 182 2.50 -6.30 15.82
C THR A 182 3.50 -5.21 15.46
N ILE A 183 3.05 -3.97 15.25
CA ILE A 183 3.94 -2.83 15.01
C ILE A 183 4.80 -2.53 16.24
N LEU A 184 4.25 -2.61 17.45
CA LEU A 184 5.00 -2.43 18.69
C LEU A 184 6.10 -3.49 18.82
N LEU A 185 5.75 -4.77 18.65
CA LEU A 185 6.71 -5.88 18.68
C LEU A 185 7.81 -5.73 17.62
N THR A 186 7.45 -5.28 16.42
CA THR A 186 8.42 -5.03 15.34
C THR A 186 9.37 -3.87 15.69
N SER A 187 8.87 -2.88 16.44
CA SER A 187 9.67 -1.75 16.90
C SER A 187 10.63 -2.13 18.03
N GLU A 188 10.21 -3.07 18.91
CA GLU A 188 11.03 -3.58 20.02
C GLU A 188 12.11 -4.56 19.56
N SER A 189 11.80 -5.42 18.58
CA SER A 189 12.72 -6.42 18.04
C SER A 189 12.87 -6.32 16.52
N PRO A 190 13.54 -5.28 15.99
CA PRO A 190 13.64 -5.06 14.55
C PRO A 190 14.35 -6.19 13.80
N GLU A 191 15.22 -6.99 14.43
CA GLU A 191 15.88 -8.13 13.78
C GLU A 191 14.90 -9.20 13.26
N HIS A 192 13.69 -9.28 13.85
CA HIS A 192 12.69 -10.28 13.52
C HIS A 192 11.55 -9.72 12.66
N TYR A 193 11.74 -8.54 12.05
CA TYR A 193 10.71 -7.85 11.26
C TYR A 193 10.05 -8.73 10.19
N ASP A 194 10.80 -9.61 9.53
CA ASP A 194 10.29 -10.49 8.46
C ASP A 194 9.26 -11.50 9.00
N THR A 195 9.50 -12.02 10.21
CA THR A 195 8.57 -12.93 10.88
C THR A 195 7.29 -12.20 11.28
N TYR A 196 7.41 -10.99 11.84
CA TYR A 196 6.25 -10.19 12.23
C TYR A 196 5.43 -9.73 11.01
N LEU A 197 6.08 -9.29 9.94
CA LEU A 197 5.45 -8.92 8.67
C LEU A 197 4.68 -10.10 8.07
N THR A 198 5.33 -11.26 7.97
CA THR A 198 4.71 -12.48 7.44
C THR A 198 3.54 -12.93 8.31
N GLY A 199 3.73 -12.93 9.63
CA GLY A 199 2.68 -13.27 10.59
C GLY A 199 1.47 -12.35 10.49
N LEU A 200 1.69 -11.04 10.38
CA LEU A 200 0.60 -10.08 10.21
C LEU A 200 -0.18 -10.32 8.91
N ASN A 201 0.53 -10.55 7.80
CA ASN A 201 -0.09 -10.84 6.52
C ASN A 201 -0.96 -12.10 6.59
N ILE A 202 -0.47 -13.18 7.22
CA ILE A 202 -1.23 -14.41 7.41
C ILE A 202 -2.45 -14.18 8.30
N MET A 203 -2.31 -13.45 9.40
CA MET A 203 -3.42 -13.19 10.32
C MET A 203 -4.50 -12.29 9.71
N LEU A 204 -4.12 -11.37 8.81
CA LEU A 204 -5.04 -10.47 8.11
C LEU A 204 -5.61 -11.08 6.82
N ASP A 205 -5.12 -12.22 6.35
CA ASP A 205 -5.57 -12.88 5.11
C ASP A 205 -7.10 -13.07 5.02
N PRO A 206 -7.82 -13.48 6.09
CA PRO A 206 -9.28 -13.61 6.03
C PRO A 206 -10.01 -12.28 5.80
N ILE A 207 -9.45 -11.17 6.31
CA ILE A 207 -10.02 -9.83 6.15
C ILE A 207 -9.67 -9.28 4.77
N GLN A 208 -8.42 -9.49 4.34
CA GLN A 208 -7.95 -9.15 3.00
C GLN A 208 -8.80 -9.81 1.92
N SER A 209 -9.12 -11.11 2.10
CA SER A 209 -10.03 -11.83 1.21
C SER A 209 -11.45 -11.24 1.19
N GLN A 210 -11.97 -10.80 2.35
CA GLN A 210 -13.28 -10.13 2.43
C GLN A 210 -13.28 -8.77 1.75
N ILE A 211 -12.21 -7.99 1.93
CA ILE A 211 -12.02 -6.69 1.29
C ILE A 211 -11.96 -6.86 -0.22
N ASN A 212 -11.16 -7.81 -0.71
CA ASN A 212 -11.02 -8.06 -2.14
C ASN A 212 -12.35 -8.47 -2.78
N LYS A 213 -13.10 -9.34 -2.09
CA LYS A 213 -14.45 -9.70 -2.51
C LYS A 213 -15.38 -8.48 -2.51
N TRP A 214 -15.36 -7.66 -1.46
CA TRP A 214 -16.17 -6.46 -1.37
C TRP A 214 -15.88 -5.47 -2.50
N ILE A 215 -14.60 -5.20 -2.77
CA ILE A 215 -14.18 -4.33 -3.86
C ILE A 215 -14.66 -4.91 -5.21
N SER A 216 -14.51 -6.22 -5.44
CA SER A 216 -14.95 -6.88 -6.68
C SER A 216 -16.47 -6.84 -6.86
N ASP A 217 -17.24 -6.95 -5.77
CA ASP A 217 -18.70 -6.99 -5.83
C ASP A 217 -19.31 -5.58 -5.98
N ASN A 218 -18.63 -4.54 -5.49
CA ASN A 218 -19.18 -3.18 -5.42
C ASN A 218 -18.61 -2.21 -6.46
N ILE A 219 -17.43 -2.48 -7.01
CA ILE A 219 -16.88 -1.69 -8.12
C ILE A 219 -17.36 -2.32 -9.42
N VAL A 220 -18.56 -1.92 -9.85
CA VAL A 220 -19.12 -2.29 -11.15
C VAL A 220 -18.50 -1.37 -12.22
N PHE A 221 -17.92 -1.97 -13.26
CA PHE A 221 -17.46 -1.24 -14.46
C PHE A 221 -18.57 -1.13 -15.50
#